data_AF-A0A349B7R9-F1
#
_entry.id   AF-A0A349B7R9-F1
#
_cell.length_a   1.000
_cell.length_b   1.000
_cell.length_c   1.000
_cell.angle_alpha   90.00
_cell.angle_beta   90.00
_cell.angle_gamma   90.00
#
_symmetry.space_group_name_H-M   'P 1'
#
loop_
_entity.id
_entity.type
_entity.pdbx_description
1 polymer ?
#
loop_
_entity_poly.entity_id
_entity_poly.type
_entity_poly.pdbx_seq_one_letter_code
_entity_poly.pdbx_strand_id
1 'polypeptide(L)' 'RFVLLDTRQFREEQPCDDAVGTDLGPRCDQTATTTMLGDAQEAWFDEVATGHDAVWTTVVQQVVVHQWRIVPGNVLW' A
#
# COMPACT_ATOMS: atom_id res chain seq x y z
N ARG A 1 6.07 19.06 2.95
CA ARG A 1 7.06 17.98 3.18
C ARG A 1 6.75 16.85 2.21
N PHE A 2 7.78 16.30 1.57
CA PHE A 2 7.63 15.13 0.70
C PHE A 2 8.25 13.92 1.39
N VAL A 3 7.48 12.85 1.50
CA VAL A 3 7.94 11.57 2.02
C VAL A 3 7.89 10.57 0.87
N LEU A 4 9.06 10.22 0.36
CA LEU A 4 9.20 9.28 -0.76
C LEU A 4 9.33 7.87 -0.20
N LEU A 5 8.39 7.01 -0.56
CA LEU A 5 8.36 5.60 -0.16
C LEU A 5 8.78 4.69 -1.30
N ASP A 6 9.27 3.51 -0.92
CA ASP A 6 9.49 2.40 -1.85
C ASP A 6 8.56 1.25 -1.47
N THR A 7 7.46 1.11 -2.20
CA THR A 7 6.47 0.05 -1.96
C THR A 7 6.74 -1.21 -2.80
N ARG A 8 7.97 -1.41 -3.27
CA ARG A 8 8.38 -2.56 -4.10
C ARG A 8 9.52 -3.36 -3.47
N GLN A 9 10.54 -2.70 -2.95
CA GLN A 9 11.76 -3.38 -2.49
C GLN A 9 11.52 -4.32 -1.30
N PHE A 10 10.64 -3.93 -0.37
CA PHE A 10 10.38 -4.67 0.88
C PHE A 10 8.95 -5.22 0.95
N ARG A 11 8.23 -5.17 -0.16
CA ARG A 11 6.87 -5.68 -0.26
C ARG A 11 6.89 -7.20 -0.22
N GLU A 12 6.06 -7.79 0.62
CA GLU A 12 5.82 -9.24 0.58
C GLU A 12 5.02 -9.65 -0.66
N GLU A 13 4.95 -10.97 -0.90
CA GLU A 13 4.12 -11.52 -1.97
C GLU A 13 2.65 -11.10 -1.79
N GLN A 14 1.95 -10.88 -2.92
CA GLN A 14 0.54 -10.50 -2.85
C GLN A 14 -0.23 -11.70 -2.27
N PRO A 15 -0.99 -11.51 -1.17
CA PRO A 15 -1.85 -12.57 -0.67
C PRO A 15 -3.05 -12.77 -1.61
N CYS A 16 -3.79 -13.86 -1.39
CA CYS A 16 -5.04 -14.14 -2.10
C CYS A 16 -4.89 -14.45 -3.61
N ASP A 17 -3.89 -15.25 -4.01
CA ASP A 17 -3.57 -15.66 -5.39
C ASP A 17 -4.75 -16.26 -6.20
N ASP A 18 -5.83 -16.68 -5.52
CA ASP A 18 -6.93 -17.44 -6.11
C ASP A 18 -8.04 -16.56 -6.74
N ALA A 19 -8.03 -15.25 -6.53
CA ALA A 19 -9.25 -14.44 -6.73
C ALA A 19 -9.58 -14.10 -8.18
N VAL A 20 -8.58 -13.82 -9.00
CA VAL A 20 -8.64 -13.43 -10.42
C VAL A 20 -7.16 -13.25 -10.76
N GLY A 21 -6.64 -13.72 -11.89
CA GLY A 21 -5.21 -13.62 -12.27
C GLY A 21 -4.68 -12.17 -12.42
N THR A 22 -4.82 -11.38 -11.37
CA THR A 22 -4.62 -9.95 -11.18
C THR A 22 -4.31 -9.73 -9.69
N ASP A 23 -3.38 -8.84 -9.37
CA ASP A 23 -3.03 -8.43 -7.99
C ASP A 23 -4.16 -7.64 -7.28
N LEU A 24 -5.43 -7.82 -7.68
CA LEU A 24 -6.58 -6.98 -7.35
C LEU A 24 -7.73 -7.79 -6.75
N GLY A 25 -7.42 -8.90 -6.08
CA GLY A 25 -8.39 -9.71 -5.36
C GLY A 25 -9.09 -8.96 -4.21
N PRO A 26 -10.26 -9.45 -3.73
CA PRO A 26 -10.84 -8.96 -2.50
C PRO A 26 -9.88 -9.20 -1.34
N ARG A 27 -9.92 -8.33 -0.32
CA ARG A 27 -9.15 -8.55 0.91
C ARG A 27 -9.53 -9.90 1.50
N CYS A 28 -8.53 -10.73 1.77
CA CYS A 28 -8.66 -11.98 2.51
C CYS A 28 -7.87 -11.90 3.83
N ASP A 29 -8.07 -12.85 4.74
CA ASP A 29 -7.46 -12.81 6.07
C ASP A 29 -5.93 -12.69 6.05
N GLN A 30 -5.27 -13.24 5.02
CA GLN A 30 -3.82 -13.13 4.82
C GLN A 30 -3.34 -11.67 4.66
N THR A 31 -4.18 -10.77 4.14
CA THR A 31 -3.83 -9.34 3.98
C THR A 31 -3.61 -8.63 5.31
N ALA A 32 -4.10 -9.16 6.43
CA ALA A 32 -3.96 -8.53 7.75
C ALA A 32 -2.54 -8.59 8.31
N THR A 33 -1.71 -9.50 7.79
CA THR A 33 -0.34 -9.71 8.28
C THR A 33 0.74 -9.39 7.25
N THR A 34 0.36 -9.02 6.03
CA THR A 34 1.29 -8.70 4.94
C THR A 34 1.84 -7.28 5.06
N THR A 35 3.13 -7.08 4.80
CA THR A 35 3.74 -5.73 4.76
C THR A 35 3.99 -5.20 3.34
N MET A 36 3.84 -3.89 3.17
CA MET A 36 4.15 -3.15 1.94
C MET A 36 5.46 -2.35 2.01
N LEU A 37 5.84 -1.90 3.21
CA LEU A 37 7.02 -1.03 3.43
C LEU A 37 8.16 -1.77 4.13
N GLY A 38 7.84 -2.88 4.83
CA GLY A 38 8.75 -3.49 5.80
C GLY A 38 8.92 -2.66 7.07
N ASP A 39 9.32 -3.32 8.16
CA ASP A 39 9.35 -2.72 9.51
C ASP A 39 10.17 -1.44 9.58
N ALA A 40 11.34 -1.43 8.94
CA ALA A 40 12.26 -0.29 9.01
C ALA A 40 11.71 0.96 8.31
N GLN A 41 11.12 0.81 7.12
CA GLN A 41 10.56 1.95 6.38
C GLN A 41 9.24 2.41 7.00
N GLU A 42 8.44 1.51 7.59
CA GLU A 42 7.22 1.87 8.32
C GLU A 42 7.53 2.67 9.59
N ALA A 43 8.49 2.21 10.41
CA ALA A 43 8.93 2.95 11.60
C ALA A 43 9.52 4.33 11.24
N TRP A 44 10.37 4.37 10.20
CA TRP A 44 10.89 5.63 9.69
C TRP A 44 9.77 6.55 9.18
N PHE A 45 8.78 6.00 8.45
CA PHE A 45 7.62 6.76 7.96
C PHE A 45 6.86 7.43 9.10
N ASP A 46 6.59 6.71 10.19
CA ASP A 46 5.90 7.27 11.36
C ASP A 46 6.66 8.46 11.95
N GLU A 47 7.98 8.33 12.13
CA GLU A 47 8.83 9.42 12.62
C GLU A 47 8.85 10.63 11.67
N VAL A 48 8.92 10.40 10.35
CA VAL A 48 9.08 11.51 9.38
C VAL A 48 7.78 12.11 8.91
N ALA A 49 6.68 11.37 8.95
CA ALA A 49 5.36 11.86 8.54
C ALA A 49 4.69 12.66 9.67
N THR A 50 5.13 12.45 10.91
CA THR A 50 4.65 13.16 12.09
C THR A 50 5.72 14.14 12.61
N GLY A 51 5.40 14.92 13.66
CA GLY A 51 6.42 15.72 14.36
C GLY A 51 7.04 16.88 13.57
N HIS A 52 6.31 17.50 12.64
CA HIS A 52 6.81 18.62 11.83
C HIS A 52 5.78 19.75 11.65
N ASP A 53 6.22 20.95 11.27
CA ASP A 53 5.35 22.13 11.09
C ASP A 53 4.95 22.41 9.62
N ALA A 54 5.09 21.43 8.72
CA ALA A 54 4.69 21.61 7.33
C ALA A 54 3.16 21.70 7.17
N VAL A 55 2.69 22.69 6.40
CA VAL A 55 1.26 22.86 6.05
C VAL A 55 0.71 21.65 5.27
N TRP A 56 1.54 21.09 4.37
CA TRP A 56 1.19 19.92 3.57
C TRP A 56 2.24 18.84 3.71
N THR A 57 1.80 17.60 3.87
CA THR A 57 2.63 16.39 3.80
C THR A 57 2.15 15.52 2.67
N THR A 58 3.04 15.25 1.72
CA THR A 58 2.75 14.47 0.53
C THR A 58 3.52 13.17 0.59
N VAL A 59 2.80 12.06 0.57
CA VAL A 59 3.37 10.72 0.45
C VAL A 59 3.47 10.38 -1.03
N VAL A 60 4.71 10.23 -1.51
CA VAL A 60 5.03 9.91 -2.91
C VAL A 60 5.35 8.43 -2.99
N GLN A 61 4.56 7.68 -3.75
CA GLN A 61 4.57 6.21 -3.74
C GLN A 61 4.02 5.63 -5.06
N GLN A 62 4.18 4.32 -5.28
CA GLN A 62 3.98 3.64 -6.58
C GLN A 62 2.60 2.99 -6.77
N VAL A 63 1.90 2.66 -5.70
CA VAL A 63 0.64 1.90 -5.69
C VAL A 63 -0.57 2.81 -5.51
N VAL A 64 -1.77 2.26 -5.68
CA VAL A 64 -2.99 3.05 -5.51
C VAL A 64 -3.46 2.99 -4.07
N VAL A 65 -3.52 4.15 -3.41
CA VAL A 65 -4.01 4.29 -2.03
C VAL A 65 -5.40 4.93 -2.05
N HIS A 66 -6.42 4.09 -2.25
CA HIS A 66 -7.82 4.39 -1.92
C HIS A 66 -8.57 3.06 -1.82
N GLN A 67 -9.76 3.06 -1.23
CA GLN A 67 -10.58 1.85 -1.24
C GLN A 67 -11.19 1.65 -2.63
N TRP A 68 -10.84 0.53 -3.27
CA TRP A 68 -11.49 0.08 -4.49
C TRP A 68 -12.72 -0.76 -4.13
N ARG A 69 -13.84 -0.50 -4.80
CA ARG A 69 -15.00 -1.40 -4.78
C ARG A 69 -15.06 -2.12 -6.12
N ILE A 70 -14.50 -3.33 -6.17
CA ILE A 70 -14.56 -4.17 -7.36
C ILE A 70 -15.90 -4.91 -7.32
N VAL A 71 -16.82 -4.54 -8.22
CA VAL A 71 -18.08 -5.26 -8.43
C VAL A 71 -17.92 -6.23 -9.61
N PRO A 72 -18.69 -7.33 -9.65
CA PRO A 72 -18.64 -8.26 -10.78
C PRO A 72 -18.82 -7.53 -12.12
N GLY A 73 -17.91 -7.76 -13.07
CA GLY A 73 -17.92 -7.12 -14.40
C GLY A 73 -17.07 -5.86 -14.55
N ASN A 74 -16.48 -5.33 -13.46
CA ASN A 74 -15.47 -4.28 -13.58
C ASN A 74 -14.14 -4.88 -14.04
N VAL A 75 -13.81 -4.69 -15.32
CA VAL A 75 -12.45 -4.90 -15.84
C VAL A 75 -11.69 -3.58 -15.78
N LEU A 76 -10.53 -3.61 -15.13
CA LEU A 76 -9.53 -2.58 -15.32
C LEU A 76 -8.84 -2.91 -16.64
N TRP A 77 -9.07 -2.04 -17.61
CA TRP A 77 -8.57 -2.14 -18.98
C TRP A 77 -7.05 -2.31 -19.07
#